data_AF-A0A6G0U403-F1
#
_entry.id   AF-A0A6G0U403-F1
#
_cell.length_a   1.000
_cell.length_b   1.000
_cell.length_c   1.000
_cell.angle_alpha   90.00
_cell.angle_beta   90.00
_cell.angle_gamma   90.00
#
_symmetry.space_group_name_H-M   'P 1'
#
loop_
_entity.id
_entity.type
_entity.pdbx_description
1 polymer ?
#
loop_
_entity_poly.entity_id
_entity_poly.type
_entity_poly.pdbx_seq_one_letter_code
_entity_poly.pdbx_strand_id
1 'polypeptide(L)'
;MTTLDVLICNIVQNTGNLAPGQLKKMLNKQRKAQRKAQEEKAQALAAQEKRDMHKNRQQVTNTSDEADAMPLDELLPEKLERVEDPLEQSIKFLKPLQELASDNIETHLMAFEIYYRKDKLLLMLQSIKRSHRICPDHPMFHSCLIRFMEKLLKLDNIQEEMQLVLNKQLEPILGGMSAAEINSQFLNKHHKSLPALVQGLKMKYKLDNSTQQEVLDQITKLDDSLENVNIQTCTDILNSLINGEFGEVGDVAEEYRKTCYKRFPLATAFHTDQDRSPMAFWSNSYKTLNETQENCVSN
;
A
#
# COMPACT_ATOMS: atom_id res chain seq x y z
N MET A 1 -28.81 -16.89 71.07
CA MET A 1 -28.80 -15.45 70.75
C MET A 1 -27.35 -14.99 70.86
N THR A 2 -26.58 -15.13 69.78
CA THR A 2 -25.11 -15.03 69.85
C THR A 2 -24.58 -14.31 68.62
N THR A 3 -23.99 -13.14 68.91
CA THR A 3 -23.20 -12.20 68.10
C THR A 3 -23.76 -11.68 66.76
N LEU A 4 -24.54 -12.44 65.98
CA LEU A 4 -25.20 -11.91 64.77
C LEU A 4 -26.49 -11.13 65.07
N ASP A 5 -27.29 -11.58 66.05
CA ASP A 5 -28.56 -10.91 66.42
C ASP A 5 -28.35 -9.55 67.12
N VAL A 6 -27.21 -9.39 67.80
CA VAL A 6 -26.84 -8.11 68.45
C VAL A 6 -26.36 -7.08 67.43
N LEU A 7 -25.76 -7.52 66.31
CA LEU A 7 -25.30 -6.60 65.26
C LEU A 7 -26.48 -6.11 64.39
N ILE A 8 -27.47 -6.96 64.11
CA ILE A 8 -28.66 -6.59 63.35
C ILE A 8 -29.55 -5.62 64.16
N CYS A 9 -29.67 -5.84 65.48
CA CYS A 9 -30.46 -4.94 66.34
C CYS A 9 -29.79 -3.56 66.53
N ASN A 10 -28.45 -3.48 66.57
CA ASN A 10 -27.72 -2.20 66.66
C ASN A 10 -27.69 -1.39 65.36
N ILE A 11 -27.90 -2.03 64.19
CA ILE A 11 -28.05 -1.28 62.93
C ILE A 11 -29.47 -0.70 62.82
N VAL A 12 -30.50 -1.42 63.27
CA VAL A 12 -31.89 -0.94 63.22
C VAL A 12 -32.15 0.19 64.24
N GLN A 13 -31.47 0.20 65.39
CA GLN A 13 -31.65 1.26 66.39
C GLN A 13 -30.93 2.59 66.07
N ASN A 14 -30.10 2.67 65.02
CA ASN A 14 -29.45 3.92 64.58
C ASN A 14 -29.84 4.37 63.15
N THR A 15 -30.87 3.77 62.56
CA THR A 15 -31.41 4.18 61.25
C THR A 15 -32.84 4.72 61.31
N GLY A 16 -33.42 4.84 62.51
CA GLY A 16 -34.78 5.34 62.70
C GLY A 16 -34.95 6.86 62.63
N ASN A 17 -33.89 7.66 62.42
CA ASN A 17 -34.01 9.13 62.43
C ASN A 17 -33.03 9.89 61.51
N LEU A 18 -32.66 9.33 60.35
CA LEU A 18 -31.78 10.00 59.39
C LEU A 18 -32.50 10.29 58.07
N ALA A 19 -32.51 11.56 57.67
CA ALA A 19 -33.19 12.04 56.47
C ALA A 19 -32.71 11.30 55.20
N PRO A 20 -33.62 11.02 54.23
CA PRO A 20 -33.37 10.19 53.05
C PRO A 20 -32.17 10.62 52.19
N GLY A 21 -31.72 11.87 52.31
CA GLY A 21 -30.53 12.40 51.65
C GLY A 21 -29.20 11.84 52.14
N GLN A 22 -29.08 11.38 53.40
CA GLN A 22 -27.82 10.85 53.95
C GLN A 22 -27.58 9.38 53.56
N LEU A 23 -28.64 8.58 53.48
CA LEU A 23 -28.60 7.19 53.00
C LEU A 23 -28.12 7.10 51.54
N LYS A 24 -28.62 7.98 50.67
CA LYS A 24 -28.23 8.03 49.25
C LYS A 24 -26.76 8.44 49.07
N LYS A 25 -26.24 9.34 49.92
CA LYS A 25 -24.81 9.72 49.92
C LYS A 25 -23.90 8.56 50.36
N MET A 26 -24.32 7.78 51.34
CA MET A 26 -23.54 6.63 51.84
C MET A 26 -23.44 5.51 50.79
N LEU A 27 -24.55 5.16 50.13
CA LEU A 27 -24.58 4.15 49.06
C LEU A 27 -23.73 4.56 47.84
N ASN A 28 -23.77 5.84 47.45
CA ASN A 28 -22.93 6.34 46.36
C ASN A 28 -21.44 6.35 46.72
N LYS A 29 -21.09 6.63 47.98
CA LYS A 29 -19.70 6.54 48.47
C LYS A 29 -19.19 5.09 48.45
N GLN A 30 -20.05 4.13 48.82
CA GLN A 30 -19.71 2.70 48.81
C GLN A 30 -19.52 2.15 47.38
N ARG A 31 -20.39 2.52 46.43
CA ARG A 31 -20.26 2.13 45.01
C ARG A 31 -18.99 2.68 44.37
N LYS A 32 -18.60 3.91 44.69
CA LYS A 32 -17.36 4.52 44.17
C LYS A 32 -16.11 3.81 44.71
N ALA A 33 -16.13 3.42 45.99
CA ALA A 33 -15.04 2.67 46.59
C ALA A 33 -14.90 1.25 45.99
N GLN A 34 -16.01 0.55 45.75
CA GLN A 34 -15.99 -0.78 45.14
C GLN A 34 -15.49 -0.75 43.69
N ARG A 35 -15.90 0.23 42.88
CA ARG A 35 -15.43 0.35 41.49
C ARG A 35 -13.92 0.63 41.42
N LYS A 36 -13.41 1.51 42.29
CA LYS A 36 -11.97 1.78 42.39
C LYS A 36 -11.17 0.53 42.80
N ALA A 37 -11.67 -0.26 43.74
CA ALA A 37 -11.02 -1.49 44.18
C ALA A 37 -11.03 -2.60 43.10
N GLN A 38 -12.06 -2.65 42.24
CA GLN A 38 -12.11 -3.59 41.12
C GLN A 38 -11.14 -3.19 40.00
N GLU A 39 -11.04 -1.89 39.67
CA GLU A 39 -10.09 -1.38 38.68
C GLU A 39 -8.63 -1.64 39.11
N GLU A 40 -8.31 -1.43 40.39
CA GLU A 40 -6.96 -1.67 40.92
C GLU A 40 -6.60 -3.17 40.92
N LYS A 41 -7.55 -4.05 41.22
CA LYS A 41 -7.35 -5.51 41.11
C LYS A 41 -7.18 -5.96 39.66
N ALA A 42 -7.94 -5.41 38.72
CA ALA A 42 -7.81 -5.71 37.29
C ALA A 42 -6.45 -5.24 36.75
N GLN A 43 -5.97 -4.06 37.15
CA GLN A 43 -4.64 -3.56 36.78
C GLN A 43 -3.52 -4.41 37.39
N ALA A 44 -3.66 -4.86 38.63
CA ALA A 44 -2.68 -5.73 39.28
C ALA A 44 -2.59 -7.11 38.59
N LEU A 45 -3.73 -7.70 38.21
CA LEU A 45 -3.77 -8.96 37.46
C LEU A 45 -3.15 -8.82 36.06
N ALA A 46 -3.48 -7.75 35.33
CA ALA A 46 -2.88 -7.48 34.02
C ALA A 46 -1.36 -7.22 34.11
N ALA A 47 -0.90 -6.56 35.18
CA ALA A 47 0.53 -6.36 35.42
C ALA A 47 1.25 -7.66 35.80
N GLN A 48 0.56 -8.56 36.52
CA GLN A 48 1.09 -9.87 36.87
C GLN A 48 1.19 -10.80 35.64
N GLU A 49 0.15 -10.85 34.79
CA GLU A 49 0.18 -11.59 33.53
C GLU A 49 1.30 -11.12 32.60
N LYS A 50 1.51 -9.80 32.49
CA LYS A 50 2.65 -9.25 31.72
C LYS A 50 4.01 -9.68 32.29
N ARG A 51 4.14 -9.75 33.61
CA ARG A 51 5.39 -10.20 34.28
C ARG A 51 5.62 -11.69 34.11
N ASP A 52 4.57 -12.51 34.21
CA ASP A 52 4.67 -13.96 34.07
C ASP A 52 4.96 -14.37 32.62
N MET A 53 4.39 -13.67 31.64
CA MET A 53 4.77 -13.81 30.22
C MET A 53 6.25 -13.49 29.96
N HIS A 54 6.77 -12.43 30.59
CA HIS A 54 8.18 -12.04 30.43
C HIS A 54 9.15 -13.05 31.05
N LYS A 55 8.78 -13.65 32.20
CA LYS A 55 9.57 -14.70 32.85
C LYS A 55 9.55 -16.02 32.09
N ASN A 56 8.40 -16.42 31.55
CA ASN A 56 8.28 -17.65 30.78
C ASN A 56 9.13 -17.56 29.49
N ARG A 57 9.20 -16.37 28.86
CA ARG A 57 10.07 -16.11 27.70
C ARG A 57 11.56 -16.22 28.02
N GLN A 58 11.99 -15.76 29.21
CA GLN A 58 13.38 -15.91 29.68
C GLN A 58 13.77 -17.34 30.05
N GLN A 59 12.81 -18.21 30.39
CA GLN A 59 13.10 -19.62 30.63
C GLN A 59 13.33 -20.40 29.33
N VAL A 60 12.60 -20.07 28.26
CA VAL A 60 12.81 -20.70 26.94
C VAL A 60 14.18 -20.34 26.35
N THR A 61 14.73 -19.15 26.65
CA THR A 61 16.05 -18.73 26.18
C THR A 61 17.24 -19.39 26.89
N ASN A 62 17.04 -20.01 28.05
CA ASN A 62 18.14 -20.62 28.83
C ASN A 62 18.40 -22.10 28.49
N THR A 63 17.60 -22.70 27.60
CA THR A 63 17.72 -24.13 27.24
C THR A 63 18.21 -24.38 25.80
N SER A 64 18.54 -23.34 25.03
CA SER A 64 19.05 -23.48 23.67
C SER A 64 20.37 -22.73 23.51
N ASP A 65 21.45 -23.49 23.31
CA ASP A 65 22.79 -23.04 22.90
C ASP A 65 22.75 -22.40 21.50
N GLU A 66 22.12 -21.24 21.35
CA GLU A 66 22.06 -20.51 20.09
C GLU A 66 22.44 -19.04 20.33
N ALA A 67 23.74 -18.84 20.54
CA ALA A 67 24.40 -17.56 20.78
C ALA A 67 24.44 -16.63 19.54
N ASP A 68 23.48 -16.76 18.63
CA ASP A 68 23.34 -15.90 17.44
C ASP A 68 21.88 -15.58 17.08
N ALA A 69 20.94 -15.82 18.00
CA ALA A 69 19.60 -15.31 17.85
C ALA A 69 19.62 -13.78 18.07
N MET A 70 19.69 -13.03 16.96
CA MET A 70 19.37 -11.60 16.92
C MET A 70 18.17 -11.34 17.84
N PRO A 71 18.20 -10.31 18.70
CA PRO A 71 17.06 -10.01 19.57
C PRO A 71 15.82 -9.93 18.68
N LEU A 72 14.89 -10.86 18.90
CA LEU A 72 13.64 -10.89 18.16
C LEU A 72 12.87 -9.65 18.59
N ASP A 73 13.11 -8.54 17.89
CA ASP A 73 12.40 -7.29 18.11
C ASP A 73 10.92 -7.63 17.95
N GLU A 74 10.15 -7.36 18.99
CA GLU A 74 8.78 -7.84 19.08
C GLU A 74 7.99 -7.25 17.89
N LEU A 75 7.51 -8.12 16.98
CA LEU A 75 6.77 -7.75 15.77
C LEU A 75 5.39 -7.20 16.15
N LEU A 76 5.39 -6.05 16.79
CA LEU A 76 4.20 -5.33 17.20
C LEU A 76 3.64 -4.58 15.99
N PRO A 77 2.41 -4.88 15.53
CA PRO A 77 1.81 -4.22 14.36
C PRO A 77 1.86 -2.69 14.46
N GLU A 78 1.61 -2.14 15.65
CA GLU A 78 1.64 -0.69 15.92
C GLU A 78 3.02 -0.06 15.68
N LYS A 79 4.11 -0.79 15.95
CA LYS A 79 5.47 -0.32 15.72
C LYS A 79 5.87 -0.43 14.24
N LEU A 80 5.38 -1.45 13.54
CA LEU A 80 5.67 -1.68 12.12
C LEU A 80 4.89 -0.73 11.20
N GLU A 81 3.66 -0.36 11.58
CA GLU A 81 2.86 0.61 10.84
C GLU A 81 3.44 2.04 10.93
N ARG A 82 4.01 2.40 12.10
CA ARG A 82 4.45 3.77 12.41
C ARG A 82 5.96 3.89 12.58
N VAL A 83 6.70 3.38 11.61
CA VAL A 83 8.16 3.53 11.59
C VAL A 83 8.55 4.97 11.26
N GLU A 84 9.56 5.49 11.96
CA GLU A 84 10.05 6.87 11.79
C GLU A 84 10.62 7.15 10.39
N ASP A 85 11.48 6.26 9.87
CA ASP A 85 12.03 6.34 8.50
C ASP A 85 11.68 5.08 7.70
N PRO A 86 10.53 5.07 6.99
CA PRO A 86 10.11 3.92 6.20
C PRO A 86 11.06 3.68 5.00
N LEU A 87 11.65 4.73 4.43
CA LEU A 87 12.54 4.58 3.27
C LEU A 87 13.88 3.93 3.67
N GLU A 88 14.40 4.23 4.86
CA GLU A 88 15.59 3.54 5.38
C GLU A 88 15.32 2.07 5.71
N GLN A 89 14.13 1.74 6.23
CA GLN A 89 13.77 0.33 6.40
C GLN A 89 13.66 -0.40 5.06
N SER A 90 13.05 0.23 4.05
CA SER A 90 12.97 -0.35 2.69
C SER A 90 14.35 -0.66 2.11
N ILE A 91 15.37 0.15 2.42
CA ILE A 91 16.76 -0.12 1.99
C ILE A 91 17.31 -1.39 2.63
N LYS A 92 16.96 -1.71 3.87
CA LYS A 92 17.39 -2.95 4.53
C LYS A 92 16.88 -4.20 3.80
N PHE A 93 15.66 -4.14 3.26
CA PHE A 93 15.11 -5.20 2.41
C PHE A 93 15.67 -5.18 0.99
N LEU A 94 15.98 -4.00 0.47
CA LEU A 94 16.54 -3.84 -0.87
C LEU A 94 17.96 -4.41 -0.99
N LYS A 95 18.81 -4.25 0.03
CA LYS A 95 20.22 -4.67 0.01
C LYS A 95 20.40 -6.17 -0.30
N PRO A 96 19.74 -7.10 0.41
CA PRO A 96 19.79 -8.52 0.06
C PRO A 96 19.34 -8.81 -1.37
N LEU A 97 18.31 -8.12 -1.86
CA LEU A 97 17.85 -8.28 -3.24
C LEU A 97 18.90 -7.81 -4.25
N GLN A 98 19.61 -6.72 -3.98
CA GLN A 98 20.69 -6.24 -4.83
C GLN A 98 21.90 -7.18 -4.85
N GLU A 99 22.15 -7.89 -3.76
CA GLU A 99 23.27 -8.85 -3.62
C GLU A 99 22.93 -10.21 -4.24
N LEU A 100 21.73 -10.73 -3.99
CA LEU A 100 21.35 -12.10 -4.34
C LEU A 100 20.46 -12.20 -5.59
N ALA A 101 19.74 -11.14 -5.92
CA ALA A 101 18.79 -11.08 -7.04
C ALA A 101 19.13 -9.91 -7.99
N SER A 102 20.43 -9.71 -8.25
CA SER A 102 20.91 -8.62 -9.10
C SER A 102 20.52 -8.76 -10.58
N ASP A 103 20.12 -9.96 -11.02
CA ASP A 103 19.70 -10.20 -12.40
C ASP A 103 18.17 -10.03 -12.59
N ASN A 104 17.43 -9.79 -11.51
CA ASN A 104 16.01 -9.45 -11.59
C ASN A 104 15.84 -7.94 -11.82
N ILE A 105 15.09 -7.55 -12.86
CA ILE A 105 14.83 -6.15 -13.16
C ILE A 105 14.04 -5.45 -12.04
N GLU A 106 13.09 -6.14 -11.40
CA GLU A 106 12.25 -5.57 -10.34
C GLU A 106 13.08 -5.08 -9.16
N THR A 107 14.18 -5.76 -8.83
CA THR A 107 15.14 -5.32 -7.81
C THR A 107 15.61 -3.88 -8.08
N HIS A 108 15.95 -3.57 -9.32
CA HIS A 108 16.51 -2.27 -9.68
C HIS A 108 15.44 -1.22 -9.95
N LEU A 109 14.25 -1.62 -10.39
CA LEU A 109 13.09 -0.71 -10.48
C LEU A 109 12.67 -0.24 -9.08
N MET A 110 12.57 -1.16 -8.12
CA MET A 110 12.29 -0.81 -6.72
C MET A 110 13.40 0.03 -6.09
N ALA A 111 14.67 -0.26 -6.42
CA ALA A 111 15.80 0.57 -6.02
C ALA A 111 15.64 2.01 -6.52
N PHE A 112 15.28 2.17 -7.80
CA PHE A 112 15.02 3.48 -8.38
C PHE A 112 13.92 4.22 -7.61
N GLU A 113 12.78 3.58 -7.33
CA GLU A 113 11.67 4.22 -6.62
C GLU A 113 12.05 4.71 -5.21
N ILE A 114 12.85 3.93 -4.48
CA ILE A 114 13.34 4.30 -3.14
C ILE A 114 14.31 5.48 -3.26
N TYR A 115 15.31 5.40 -4.14
CA TYR A 115 16.31 6.45 -4.29
C TYR A 115 15.77 7.73 -4.94
N TYR A 116 14.72 7.62 -5.74
CA TYR A 116 13.99 8.76 -6.29
C TYR A 116 13.33 9.58 -5.18
N ARG A 117 12.74 8.92 -4.18
CA ARG A 117 12.11 9.55 -3.01
C ARG A 117 13.13 10.05 -1.98
N LYS A 118 14.29 9.40 -1.85
CA LYS A 118 15.41 9.85 -0.98
C LYS A 118 16.36 10.87 -1.65
N ASP A 119 16.05 11.32 -2.87
CA ASP A 119 16.87 12.27 -3.64
C ASP A 119 18.34 11.85 -3.83
N LYS A 120 18.60 10.55 -4.04
CA LYS A 120 19.97 10.01 -4.23
C LYS A 120 20.31 9.84 -5.72
N LEU A 121 20.78 10.90 -6.36
CA LEU A 121 20.95 10.99 -7.82
C LEU A 121 21.83 9.90 -8.45
N LEU A 122 23.01 9.64 -7.88
CA LEU A 122 23.92 8.61 -8.40
C LEU A 122 23.38 7.18 -8.21
N LEU A 123 22.59 6.95 -7.16
CA LEU A 123 21.96 5.65 -6.91
C LEU A 123 20.74 5.44 -7.84
N MET A 124 20.03 6.51 -8.19
CA MET A 124 19.04 6.48 -9.28
C MET A 124 19.71 6.11 -10.62
N LEU A 125 20.83 6.76 -10.98
CA LEU A 125 21.60 6.44 -12.18
C LEU A 125 22.08 4.98 -12.18
N GLN A 126 22.60 4.49 -11.04
CA GLN A 126 23.03 3.10 -10.90
C GLN A 126 21.87 2.14 -11.16
N SER A 127 20.68 2.44 -10.63
CA SER A 127 19.47 1.63 -10.82
C SER A 127 19.06 1.61 -12.29
N ILE A 128 19.04 2.77 -12.97
CA ILE A 128 18.76 2.89 -14.40
C ILE A 128 19.73 2.06 -15.23
N LYS A 129 21.04 2.16 -14.99
CA LYS A 129 22.04 1.39 -15.73
C LYS A 129 21.85 -0.11 -15.57
N ARG A 130 21.54 -0.58 -14.36
CA ARG A 130 21.33 -2.00 -14.09
C ARG A 130 20.05 -2.50 -14.74
N SER A 131 18.95 -1.77 -14.65
CA SER A 131 17.71 -2.08 -15.35
C SER A 131 17.90 -2.12 -16.87
N HIS A 132 18.62 -1.13 -17.43
CA HIS A 132 18.92 -1.07 -18.86
C HIS A 132 19.73 -2.27 -19.35
N ARG A 133 20.70 -2.74 -18.54
CA ARG A 133 21.49 -3.95 -18.85
C ARG A 133 20.63 -5.21 -18.92
N ILE A 134 19.58 -5.30 -18.10
CA ILE A 134 18.74 -6.50 -17.98
C ILE A 134 17.64 -6.49 -19.05
N CYS A 135 16.84 -5.43 -19.10
CA CYS A 135 15.73 -5.32 -20.05
C CYS A 135 15.48 -3.85 -20.41
N PRO A 136 16.05 -3.36 -21.53
CA PRO A 136 15.89 -1.96 -21.95
C PRO A 136 14.48 -1.63 -22.46
N ASP A 137 13.71 -2.63 -22.88
CA ASP A 137 12.35 -2.47 -23.40
C ASP A 137 11.26 -2.60 -22.31
N HIS A 138 11.64 -2.69 -21.03
CA HIS A 138 10.68 -2.89 -19.95
C HIS A 138 9.81 -1.63 -19.72
N PRO A 139 8.46 -1.75 -19.67
CA PRO A 139 7.57 -0.60 -19.50
C PRO A 139 7.88 0.27 -18.29
N MET A 140 8.22 -0.36 -17.16
CA MET A 140 8.53 0.38 -15.95
C MET A 140 9.92 1.02 -15.95
N PHE A 141 10.87 0.41 -16.68
CA PHE A 141 12.17 1.04 -16.89
C PHE A 141 12.01 2.34 -17.69
N HIS A 142 11.19 2.32 -18.75
CA HIS A 142 10.87 3.50 -19.55
C HIS A 142 10.35 4.66 -18.69
N SER A 143 9.39 4.37 -17.80
CA SER A 143 8.88 5.38 -16.86
C SER A 143 9.97 5.92 -15.93
N CYS A 144 10.82 5.04 -15.37
CA CYS A 144 11.94 5.45 -14.51
C CYS A 144 12.91 6.37 -15.26
N LEU A 145 13.24 6.03 -16.51
CA LEU A 145 14.17 6.79 -17.34
C LEU A 145 13.64 8.21 -17.60
N ILE A 146 12.40 8.34 -18.07
CA ILE A 146 11.79 9.65 -18.33
C ILE A 146 11.71 10.49 -17.06
N ARG A 147 11.25 9.89 -15.94
CA ARG A 147 11.19 10.58 -14.64
C ARG A 147 12.55 11.06 -14.16
N PHE A 148 13.61 10.31 -14.44
CA PHE A 148 14.97 10.70 -14.11
C PHE A 148 15.46 11.85 -14.97
N MET A 149 15.22 11.81 -16.28
CA MET A 149 15.54 12.92 -17.18
C MET A 149 14.82 14.20 -16.77
N GLU A 150 13.52 14.12 -16.49
CA GLU A 150 12.75 15.26 -16.00
C GLU A 150 13.29 15.82 -14.67
N LYS A 151 13.74 14.93 -13.78
CA LYS A 151 14.35 15.33 -12.51
C LYS A 151 15.67 16.06 -12.74
N LEU A 152 16.52 15.58 -13.65
CA LEU A 152 17.77 16.24 -14.01
C LEU A 152 17.55 17.64 -14.59
N LEU A 153 16.52 17.82 -15.42
CA LEU A 153 16.18 19.14 -15.98
C LEU A 153 15.71 20.15 -14.93
N LYS A 154 15.15 19.70 -13.82
CA LYS A 154 14.64 20.55 -12.71
C LYS A 154 15.69 20.80 -11.63
N LEU A 155 16.83 20.13 -11.68
CA LEU A 155 17.88 20.27 -10.68
C LEU A 155 18.81 21.41 -11.06
N ASP A 156 18.79 22.46 -10.25
CA ASP A 156 19.76 23.55 -10.32
C ASP A 156 21.05 23.16 -9.57
N ASN A 157 22.19 23.74 -9.98
CA ASN A 157 23.45 23.68 -9.24
C ASN A 157 24.00 22.27 -8.95
N ILE A 158 23.95 21.35 -9.94
CA ILE A 158 24.66 20.07 -9.85
C ILE A 158 26.18 20.33 -9.95
N GLN A 159 26.97 19.74 -9.05
CA GLN A 159 28.44 19.79 -9.09
C GLN A 159 28.99 19.30 -10.45
N GLU A 160 30.01 19.97 -10.97
CA GLU A 160 30.55 19.73 -12.32
C GLU A 160 31.04 18.28 -12.49
N GLU A 161 31.68 17.71 -11.47
CA GLU A 161 32.16 16.33 -11.49
C GLU A 161 31.00 15.34 -11.61
N MET A 162 29.89 15.62 -10.91
CA MET A 162 28.68 14.80 -10.97
C MET A 162 27.97 14.95 -12.31
N GLN A 163 27.92 16.16 -12.90
CA GLN A 163 27.40 16.37 -14.25
C GLN A 163 28.18 15.58 -15.30
N LEU A 164 29.52 15.59 -15.21
CA LEU A 164 30.39 14.83 -16.12
C LEU A 164 30.08 13.34 -16.05
N VAL A 165 29.95 12.79 -14.84
CA VAL A 165 29.58 11.39 -14.63
C VAL A 165 28.19 11.09 -15.21
N LEU A 166 27.19 11.93 -14.93
CA LEU A 166 25.83 11.75 -15.44
C LEU A 166 25.80 11.72 -16.97
N ASN A 167 26.40 12.73 -17.61
CA ASN A 167 26.44 12.84 -19.07
C ASN A 167 27.13 11.63 -19.70
N LYS A 168 28.31 11.25 -19.20
CA LYS A 168 29.07 10.12 -19.72
C LYS A 168 28.34 8.79 -19.58
N GLN A 169 27.60 8.60 -18.49
CA GLN A 169 26.92 7.33 -18.20
C GLN A 169 25.54 7.22 -18.84
N LEU A 170 24.88 8.35 -19.12
CA LEU A 170 23.57 8.40 -19.77
C LEU A 170 23.67 8.39 -21.29
N GLU A 171 24.75 8.90 -21.88
CA GLU A 171 24.91 8.97 -23.34
C GLU A 171 24.63 7.62 -24.04
N PRO A 172 25.16 6.47 -23.57
CA PRO A 172 24.89 5.17 -24.22
C PRO A 172 23.42 4.72 -24.12
N ILE A 173 22.66 5.27 -23.17
CA ILE A 173 21.26 4.91 -22.93
C ILE A 173 20.33 5.85 -23.72
N LEU A 174 20.66 7.14 -23.76
CA LEU A 174 19.82 8.18 -24.33
C LEU A 174 20.10 8.44 -25.81
N GLY A 175 21.33 8.19 -26.28
CA GLY A 175 21.74 8.48 -27.66
C GLY A 175 21.55 9.95 -28.06
N GLY A 176 21.61 10.88 -27.09
CA GLY A 176 21.39 12.31 -27.30
C GLY A 176 19.92 12.73 -27.48
N MET A 177 18.96 11.81 -27.38
CA MET A 177 17.54 12.11 -27.52
C MET A 177 16.96 12.76 -26.26
N SER A 178 15.99 13.65 -26.47
CA SER A 178 15.17 14.23 -25.42
C SER A 178 14.16 13.21 -24.85
N ALA A 179 13.64 13.49 -23.66
CA ALA A 179 12.63 12.63 -23.02
C ALA A 179 11.36 12.47 -23.89
N ALA A 180 10.96 13.52 -24.61
CA ALA A 180 9.81 13.51 -25.50
C ALA A 180 10.05 12.62 -26.74
N GLU A 181 11.25 12.68 -27.33
CA GLU A 181 11.64 11.84 -28.47
C GLU A 181 11.71 10.36 -28.06
N ILE A 182 12.33 10.05 -26.92
CA ILE A 182 12.39 8.69 -26.37
C ILE A 182 10.97 8.16 -26.11
N ASN A 183 10.09 8.97 -25.53
CA ASN A 183 8.70 8.57 -25.30
C ASN A 183 7.94 8.28 -26.59
N SER A 184 8.12 9.13 -27.60
CA SER A 184 7.46 8.97 -28.90
C SER A 184 7.94 7.69 -29.61
N GLN A 185 9.24 7.40 -29.57
CA GLN A 185 9.79 6.15 -30.10
C GLN A 185 9.26 4.93 -29.36
N PHE A 186 9.18 4.99 -28.02
CA PHE A 186 8.67 3.90 -27.20
C PHE A 186 7.19 3.60 -27.52
N LEU A 187 6.34 4.63 -27.63
CA LEU A 187 4.94 4.49 -28.02
C LEU A 187 4.80 3.87 -29.41
N ASN A 188 5.58 4.33 -30.40
CA ASN A 188 5.56 3.78 -31.75
C ASN A 188 5.97 2.30 -31.77
N LYS A 189 6.99 1.92 -31.00
CA LYS A 189 7.48 0.54 -30.93
C LYS A 189 6.51 -0.40 -30.21
N HIS A 190 5.85 0.08 -29.15
CA HIS A 190 5.06 -0.77 -28.25
C HIS A 190 3.56 -0.48 -28.23
N HIS A 191 3.02 0.16 -29.27
CA HIS A 191 1.61 0.55 -29.38
C HIS A 191 0.60 -0.59 -29.21
N LYS A 192 1.00 -1.85 -29.46
CA LYS A 192 0.13 -3.02 -29.28
C LYS A 192 0.09 -3.55 -27.85
N SER A 193 1.17 -3.41 -27.08
CA SER A 193 1.25 -3.95 -25.72
C SER A 193 0.58 -2.98 -24.75
N LEU A 194 -0.58 -3.33 -24.20
CA LEU A 194 -1.30 -2.43 -23.27
C LEU A 194 -0.42 -1.96 -22.10
N PRO A 195 0.34 -2.83 -21.39
CA PRO A 195 1.21 -2.38 -20.30
C PRO A 195 2.26 -1.36 -20.75
N ALA A 196 2.84 -1.53 -21.94
CA ALA A 196 3.82 -0.60 -22.47
C ALA A 196 3.17 0.70 -22.93
N LEU A 197 2.09 0.60 -23.71
CA LEU A 197 1.31 1.75 -24.18
C LEU A 197 0.91 2.65 -23.00
N VAL A 198 0.37 2.07 -21.93
CA VAL A 198 -0.04 2.79 -20.72
C VAL A 198 1.13 3.55 -20.09
N GLN A 199 2.30 2.93 -19.96
CA GLN A 199 3.47 3.61 -19.39
C GLN A 199 3.96 4.75 -20.29
N GLY A 200 3.96 4.56 -21.61
CA GLY A 200 4.29 5.64 -22.55
C GLY A 200 3.29 6.80 -22.49
N LEU A 201 2.00 6.51 -22.37
CA LEU A 201 0.95 7.53 -22.25
C LEU A 201 1.02 8.29 -20.93
N LYS A 202 1.28 7.59 -19.81
CA LYS A 202 1.56 8.22 -18.51
C LYS A 202 2.73 9.19 -18.60
N MET A 203 3.81 8.79 -19.26
CA MET A 203 4.98 9.65 -19.43
C MET A 203 4.71 10.78 -20.42
N LYS A 204 3.85 10.58 -21.43
CA LYS A 204 3.42 11.65 -22.35
C LYS A 204 2.72 12.77 -21.59
N TYR A 205 1.72 12.43 -20.79
CA TYR A 205 1.01 13.40 -19.95
C TYR A 205 1.96 14.09 -18.96
N LYS A 206 2.86 13.33 -18.32
CA LYS A 206 3.83 13.88 -17.36
C LYS A 206 4.77 14.92 -17.99
N LEU A 207 5.21 14.69 -19.23
CA LEU A 207 6.08 15.61 -19.97
C LEU A 207 5.31 16.84 -20.47
N ASP A 208 4.04 16.67 -20.86
CA ASP A 208 3.18 17.73 -21.35
C ASP A 208 1.73 17.54 -20.92
N ASN A 209 1.34 18.28 -19.88
CA ASN A 209 -0.01 18.22 -19.31
C ASN A 209 -1.09 18.68 -20.30
N SER A 210 -0.76 19.41 -21.37
CA SER A 210 -1.73 19.82 -22.38
C SER A 210 -2.27 18.65 -23.21
N THR A 211 -1.58 17.50 -23.18
CA THR A 211 -1.97 16.27 -23.88
C THR A 211 -3.02 15.43 -23.14
N GLN A 212 -3.60 15.94 -22.04
CA GLN A 212 -4.52 15.22 -21.17
C GLN A 212 -5.64 14.48 -21.93
N GLN A 213 -6.42 15.20 -22.74
CA GLN A 213 -7.56 14.63 -23.47
C GLN A 213 -7.11 13.52 -24.43
N GLU A 214 -6.05 13.77 -25.18
CA GLU A 214 -5.48 12.79 -26.12
C GLU A 214 -5.01 11.50 -25.40
N VAL A 215 -4.43 11.64 -24.21
CA VAL A 215 -3.99 10.52 -23.39
C VAL A 215 -5.18 9.76 -22.82
N LEU A 216 -6.21 10.44 -22.33
CA LEU A 216 -7.42 9.81 -21.80
C LEU A 216 -8.16 9.00 -22.87
N ASP A 217 -8.27 9.55 -24.08
CA ASP A 217 -8.90 8.87 -25.21
C ASP A 217 -8.16 7.57 -25.59
N GLN A 218 -6.83 7.58 -25.53
CA GLN A 218 -6.01 6.41 -25.87
C GLN A 218 -5.95 5.39 -24.74
N ILE A 219 -5.79 5.81 -23.49
CA ILE A 219 -5.59 4.91 -22.35
C ILE A 219 -6.85 4.14 -21.97
N THR A 220 -8.02 4.72 -22.24
CA THR A 220 -9.32 4.10 -21.92
C THR A 220 -9.83 3.18 -23.02
N LYS A 221 -9.23 3.25 -24.22
CA LYS A 221 -9.63 2.45 -25.37
C LYS A 221 -9.05 1.04 -25.29
N LEU A 222 -9.89 0.07 -24.94
CA LEU A 222 -9.55 -1.35 -24.92
C LEU A 222 -9.93 -2.04 -26.24
N ASP A 223 -9.17 -1.76 -27.30
CA ASP A 223 -9.33 -2.40 -28.62
C ASP A 223 -8.87 -3.88 -28.60
N ASP A 224 -9.43 -4.69 -29.49
CA ASP A 224 -9.07 -6.10 -29.69
C ASP A 224 -7.70 -6.27 -30.34
N SER A 225 -7.17 -5.21 -30.96
CA SER A 225 -5.79 -5.18 -31.47
C SER A 225 -4.72 -5.13 -30.38
N LEU A 226 -5.10 -4.86 -29.13
CA LEU A 226 -4.17 -4.76 -28.01
C LEU A 226 -3.80 -6.15 -27.44
N GLU A 227 -2.50 -6.33 -27.25
CA GLU A 227 -1.88 -7.48 -26.63
C GLU A 227 -1.73 -7.28 -25.12
N ASN A 228 -1.73 -8.38 -24.37
CA ASN A 228 -1.53 -8.41 -22.91
C ASN A 228 -2.56 -7.59 -22.12
N VAL A 229 -3.78 -7.45 -22.63
CA VAL A 229 -4.91 -6.87 -21.89
C VAL A 229 -5.27 -7.80 -20.74
N ASN A 230 -4.91 -7.39 -19.52
CA ASN A 230 -5.07 -8.20 -18.32
C ASN A 230 -5.71 -7.37 -17.19
N ILE A 231 -6.27 -8.08 -16.19
CA ILE A 231 -7.00 -7.47 -15.08
C ILE A 231 -6.10 -6.51 -14.29
N GLN A 232 -4.83 -6.86 -14.08
CA GLN A 232 -3.90 -6.04 -13.31
C GLN A 232 -3.68 -4.68 -13.97
N THR A 233 -3.32 -4.66 -15.26
CA THR A 233 -3.10 -3.41 -16.00
C THR A 233 -4.37 -2.57 -16.10
N CYS A 234 -5.53 -3.17 -16.34
CA CYS A 234 -6.81 -2.44 -16.34
C CYS A 234 -7.16 -1.88 -14.94
N THR A 235 -6.85 -2.61 -13.88
CA THR A 235 -7.02 -2.14 -12.50
C THR A 235 -6.09 -0.97 -12.20
N ASP A 236 -4.84 -1.05 -12.64
CA ASP A 236 -3.85 0.01 -12.46
C ASP A 236 -4.24 1.28 -13.24
N ILE A 237 -4.77 1.16 -14.46
CA ILE A 237 -5.31 2.31 -15.22
C ILE A 237 -6.46 2.96 -14.45
N LEU A 238 -7.42 2.16 -13.97
CA LEU A 238 -8.55 2.67 -13.20
C LEU A 238 -8.10 3.38 -11.92
N ASN A 239 -7.15 2.78 -11.19
CA ASN A 239 -6.57 3.39 -10.00
C ASN A 239 -5.88 4.71 -10.32
N SER A 240 -5.15 4.80 -11.43
CA SER A 240 -4.49 6.04 -11.86
C SER A 240 -5.48 7.14 -12.24
N LEU A 241 -6.60 6.79 -12.87
CA LEU A 241 -7.70 7.72 -13.16
C LEU A 241 -8.32 8.25 -11.85
N ILE A 242 -8.60 7.36 -10.89
CA ILE A 242 -9.22 7.72 -9.60
C ILE A 242 -8.27 8.54 -8.72
N ASN A 243 -6.99 8.18 -8.68
CA ASN A 243 -5.99 8.84 -7.84
C ASN A 243 -5.53 10.20 -8.40
N GLY A 244 -6.08 10.63 -9.55
CA GLY A 244 -5.77 11.92 -10.16
C GLY A 244 -4.39 12.00 -10.80
N GLU A 245 -3.79 10.86 -11.22
CA GLU A 245 -2.50 10.87 -11.94
C GLU A 245 -2.57 11.66 -13.26
N PHE A 246 -3.76 11.78 -13.84
CA PHE A 246 -4.04 12.52 -15.06
C PHE A 246 -4.78 13.84 -14.82
N GLY A 247 -4.81 14.35 -13.58
CA GLY A 247 -5.60 15.53 -13.22
C GLY A 247 -7.09 15.22 -13.06
N GLU A 248 -7.95 16.23 -13.28
CA GLU A 248 -9.40 16.07 -13.21
C GLU A 248 -9.90 15.34 -14.48
N VAL A 249 -10.52 14.17 -14.28
CA VAL A 249 -10.96 13.29 -15.38
C VAL A 249 -12.48 13.12 -15.46
N GLY A 250 -13.25 13.78 -14.59
CA GLY A 250 -14.71 13.70 -14.57
C GLY A 250 -15.24 12.25 -14.55
N ASP A 251 -16.18 11.95 -15.44
CA ASP A 251 -16.84 10.64 -15.53
C ASP A 251 -16.00 9.57 -16.26
N VAL A 252 -14.84 9.93 -16.82
CA VAL A 252 -14.00 9.02 -17.62
C VAL A 252 -13.59 7.77 -16.83
N ALA A 253 -13.29 7.92 -15.53
CA ALA A 253 -12.95 6.80 -14.67
C ALA A 253 -14.10 5.78 -14.54
N GLU A 254 -15.34 6.28 -14.41
CA GLU A 254 -16.52 5.44 -14.26
C GLU A 254 -16.93 4.78 -15.58
N GLU A 255 -16.79 5.48 -16.70
CA GLU A 255 -16.97 4.89 -18.04
C GLU A 255 -15.95 3.80 -18.33
N TYR A 256 -14.69 4.04 -17.98
CA TYR A 256 -13.62 3.05 -18.10
C TYR A 256 -13.88 1.83 -17.20
N ARG A 257 -14.34 2.04 -15.95
CA ARG A 257 -14.74 0.95 -15.04
C ARG A 257 -15.85 0.09 -15.65
N LYS A 258 -16.91 0.70 -16.21
CA LYS A 258 -18.00 -0.03 -16.87
C LYS A 258 -17.49 -0.87 -18.06
N THR A 259 -16.55 -0.32 -18.82
CA THR A 259 -15.90 -1.03 -19.93
C THR A 259 -15.10 -2.24 -19.44
N CYS A 260 -14.31 -2.05 -18.38
CA CYS A 260 -13.56 -3.13 -17.75
C CYS A 260 -14.47 -4.19 -17.12
N TYR A 261 -15.60 -3.80 -16.52
CA TYR A 261 -16.59 -4.72 -15.95
C TYR A 261 -17.20 -5.61 -17.04
N LYS A 262 -17.55 -5.06 -18.21
CA LYS A 262 -18.03 -5.85 -19.35
C LYS A 262 -16.98 -6.88 -19.82
N ARG A 263 -15.71 -6.48 -19.85
CA ARG A 263 -14.60 -7.35 -20.29
C ARG A 263 -14.21 -8.38 -19.24
N PHE A 264 -14.30 -8.03 -17.96
CA PHE A 264 -13.93 -8.87 -16.82
C PHE A 264 -15.07 -8.92 -15.76
N PRO A 265 -16.18 -9.62 -16.05
CA PRO A 265 -17.36 -9.61 -15.18
C PRO A 265 -17.14 -10.13 -13.77
N LEU A 266 -16.11 -10.97 -13.57
CA LEU A 266 -15.77 -11.58 -12.27
C LEU A 266 -14.75 -10.77 -11.48
N ALA A 267 -14.12 -9.75 -12.07
CA ALA A 267 -13.10 -8.98 -11.39
C ALA A 267 -13.72 -7.96 -10.43
N THR A 268 -13.59 -8.22 -9.13
CA THR A 268 -14.12 -7.37 -8.04
C THR A 268 -13.57 -5.95 -8.04
N ALA A 269 -12.42 -5.74 -8.68
CA ALA A 269 -11.82 -4.42 -8.91
C ALA A 269 -12.74 -3.48 -9.73
N PHE A 270 -13.57 -4.02 -10.61
CA PHE A 270 -14.48 -3.23 -11.47
C PHE A 270 -15.93 -3.24 -10.99
N HIS A 271 -16.22 -3.82 -9.82
CA HIS A 271 -17.57 -3.85 -9.26
C HIS A 271 -17.88 -2.55 -8.52
N THR A 272 -19.13 -2.09 -8.60
CA THR A 272 -19.62 -1.02 -7.72
C THR A 272 -19.90 -1.57 -6.31
N ASP A 273 -20.06 -0.69 -5.33
CA ASP A 273 -20.46 -1.09 -3.98
C ASP A 273 -21.82 -1.81 -3.95
N GLN A 274 -22.70 -1.55 -4.94
CA GLN A 274 -23.97 -2.26 -5.09
C GLN A 274 -23.77 -3.71 -5.56
N ASP A 275 -22.77 -3.97 -6.41
CA ASP A 275 -22.46 -5.31 -6.92
C ASP A 275 -21.74 -6.18 -5.87
N ARG A 276 -21.16 -5.57 -4.83
CA ARG A 276 -20.43 -6.26 -3.74
C ARG A 276 -21.33 -6.87 -2.67
N SER A 277 -22.66 -6.71 -2.77
CA SER A 277 -23.60 -7.41 -1.89
C SER A 277 -23.56 -8.92 -2.13
N PRO A 278 -23.48 -9.77 -1.08
CA PRO A 278 -23.39 -11.23 -1.25
C PRO A 278 -24.55 -11.83 -2.06
N MET A 279 -25.74 -11.21 -2.03
CA MET A 279 -26.88 -11.63 -2.85
C MET A 279 -26.78 -11.18 -4.32
N ALA A 280 -26.10 -10.07 -4.62
CA ALA A 280 -25.92 -9.57 -5.99
C ALA A 280 -24.85 -10.36 -6.75
N PHE A 281 -23.77 -10.75 -6.06
CA PHE A 281 -22.67 -11.53 -6.64
C PHE A 281 -23.13 -12.87 -7.22
N TRP A 282 -23.99 -13.60 -6.51
CA TRP A 282 -24.56 -14.86 -7.01
C TRP A 282 -25.53 -14.61 -8.16
N SER A 283 -26.46 -13.66 -8.04
CA SER A 283 -27.44 -13.36 -9.09
C SER A 283 -26.78 -12.95 -10.43
N ASN A 284 -25.73 -12.13 -10.39
CA ASN A 284 -25.03 -11.70 -11.60
C ASN A 284 -24.16 -12.82 -12.21
N SER A 285 -23.47 -13.62 -11.39
CA SER A 285 -22.66 -14.74 -11.88
C SER A 285 -23.49 -15.80 -12.62
N TYR A 286 -24.71 -16.09 -12.14
CA TYR A 286 -25.60 -17.04 -12.82
C TYR A 286 -26.17 -16.47 -14.13
N LYS A 287 -26.39 -15.16 -14.26
CA LYS A 287 -26.81 -14.54 -15.52
C LYS A 287 -25.74 -14.61 -16.60
N THR A 288 -24.48 -14.30 -16.26
CA THR A 288 -23.38 -14.30 -17.25
C THR A 288 -23.03 -15.71 -17.74
N LEU A 289 -23.14 -16.72 -16.88
CA LEU A 289 -22.95 -18.14 -17.26
C LEU A 289 -24.05 -18.64 -18.21
N ASN A 290 -25.29 -18.17 -18.04
CA ASN A 290 -26.39 -18.56 -18.92
C ASN A 290 -26.30 -17.87 -20.29
N GLU A 291 -25.91 -16.59 -20.34
CA GLU A 291 -25.70 -15.86 -21.61
C GLU A 291 -24.53 -16.42 -22.44
N THR A 292 -23.48 -16.92 -21.78
CA THR A 292 -22.37 -17.61 -22.45
C THR A 292 -22.74 -19.02 -22.92
N GLN A 293 -23.63 -19.73 -22.21
CA GLN A 293 -24.17 -21.00 -22.67
C GLN A 293 -25.13 -20.86 -23.85
N GLU A 294 -26.02 -19.87 -23.88
CA GLU A 294 -26.98 -19.69 -24.99
C GLU A 294 -26.28 -19.39 -26.33
N ASN A 295 -25.15 -18.69 -26.31
CA ASN A 295 -24.32 -18.45 -27.49
C ASN A 295 -23.54 -19.68 -27.98
N CYS A 296 -23.40 -20.74 -27.18
CA CYS A 296 -22.77 -22.00 -27.60
C CYS A 296 -23.75 -23.03 -28.17
N VAL A 297 -25.07 -22.81 -28.06
CA VAL A 297 -26.11 -23.73 -28.58
C VAL A 297 -26.72 -23.23 -29.88
N SER A 298 -26.31 -22.04 -30.36
CA SER A 298 -26.77 -21.44 -31.62
C SER A 298 -25.63 -21.36 -32.65
N ASN A 299 -25.17 -22.52 -33.14
CA ASN A 299 -24.46 -22.69 -34.41
C ASN A 299 -24.67 -24.12 -34.92
#